data_AF-A0A975U4R2-F1
#
_entry.id   AF-A0A975U4R2-F1
#
_cell.length_a   1.000
_cell.length_b   1.000
_cell.length_c   1.000
_cell.angle_alpha   90.00
_cell.angle_beta   90.00
_cell.angle_gamma   90.00
#
_symmetry.space_group_name_H-M   'P 1'
#
loop_
_entity.id
_entity.type
_entity.pdbx_description
1 polymer ?
#
loop_
_entity_poly.entity_id
_entity_poly.type
_entity_poly.pdbx_seq_one_letter_code
_entity_poly.pdbx_strand_id
1 'polypeptide(L)'
;MLGLLKKKLREAVDRRVMHLMTQHVDRLVGRLVRQQMADELESLRGGLAVDDPRYVGSQGWTGYGDPFAFHTAAAASALAEGVAACYGFDVDGHIAEFGTMTGATARGLARAMASCDTHLAHAVQVYGSPRRELHLFDSFEGLPAADNPVDAASPHVQDGIWPPGSCRGLTPEQLFAVVTEYLAEDRVRIFPGWFADTVPALPAETRYALIHVDADLYVSAMDVLGNLFARGMVTKGAYIYFDDWSCNRADPAFGERRAWRECVERFRIEYSDQGPYALFCRRFTVHDYQPETATG
;
A
#
# COMPACT_ATOMS: atom_id res chain seq x y z
N MET A 1 -53.51 3.00 36.49
CA MET A 1 -52.25 3.78 36.51
C MET A 1 -51.02 2.92 36.83
N LEU A 2 -51.02 2.13 37.92
CA LEU A 2 -49.87 1.31 38.35
C LEU A 2 -49.46 0.21 37.35
N GLY A 3 -50.43 -0.47 36.71
CA GLY A 3 -50.15 -1.51 35.71
C GLY A 3 -49.48 -1.00 34.43
N LEU A 4 -49.84 0.22 34.00
CA LEU A 4 -49.24 0.87 32.83
C LEU A 4 -47.78 1.28 33.12
N LEU A 5 -47.50 1.73 34.35
CA LEU A 5 -46.16 2.10 34.79
C LEU A 5 -45.24 0.89 34.88
N LYS A 6 -45.72 -0.24 35.42
CA LYS A 6 -44.96 -1.51 35.46
C LYS A 6 -44.64 -2.04 34.07
N LYS A 7 -45.58 -1.94 33.12
CA LYS A 7 -45.36 -2.36 31.73
C LYS A 7 -44.27 -1.51 31.06
N LYS A 8 -44.35 -0.19 31.16
CA LYS A 8 -43.34 0.73 30.60
C LYS A 8 -41.95 0.53 31.22
N LEU A 9 -41.89 0.27 32.54
CA LEU A 9 -40.64 0.01 33.22
C LEU A 9 -39.99 -1.30 32.73
N ARG A 10 -40.79 -2.35 32.55
CA ARG A 10 -40.31 -3.64 32.03
C ARG A 10 -39.76 -3.51 30.60
N GLU A 11 -40.50 -2.85 29.71
CA GLU A 11 -40.04 -2.59 28.33
C GLU A 11 -38.77 -1.72 28.27
N ALA A 12 -38.59 -0.78 29.20
CA ALA A 12 -37.37 0.03 29.30
C ALA A 12 -36.17 -0.79 29.79
N VAL A 13 -36.38 -1.68 30.77
CA VAL A 13 -35.35 -2.60 31.26
C VAL A 13 -34.95 -3.58 30.16
N ASP A 14 -35.91 -4.20 29.47
CA ASP A 14 -35.64 -5.16 28.39
C ASP A 14 -34.86 -4.50 27.25
N ARG A 15 -35.21 -3.27 26.83
CA ARG A 15 -34.44 -2.51 25.83
C ARG A 15 -33.02 -2.20 26.28
N ARG A 16 -32.83 -1.80 27.55
CA ARG A 16 -31.50 -1.50 28.11
C ARG A 16 -30.64 -2.75 28.20
N VAL A 17 -31.22 -3.88 28.61
CA VAL A 17 -30.54 -5.19 28.68
C VAL A 17 -30.13 -5.65 27.29
N MET A 18 -31.04 -5.60 26.30
CA MET A 18 -30.71 -5.96 24.92
C MET A 18 -29.61 -5.08 24.33
N HIS A 19 -29.67 -3.76 24.55
CA HIS A 19 -28.62 -2.85 24.10
C HIS A 19 -27.24 -3.15 24.73
N LEU A 20 -27.21 -3.42 26.04
CA LEU A 20 -25.97 -3.79 26.74
C LEU A 20 -25.45 -5.16 26.31
N MET A 21 -26.33 -6.12 26.03
CA MET A 21 -25.97 -7.43 25.49
C MET A 21 -25.39 -7.30 24.09
N THR A 22 -26.01 -6.52 23.20
CA THR A 22 -25.46 -6.25 21.85
C THR A 22 -24.08 -5.61 21.95
N GLN A 23 -23.91 -4.54 22.75
CA GLN A 23 -22.59 -3.92 22.94
C GLN A 23 -21.54 -4.87 23.53
N HIS A 24 -21.95 -5.78 24.43
CA HIS A 24 -21.04 -6.75 25.03
C HIS A 24 -20.65 -7.84 24.05
N VAL A 25 -21.62 -8.33 23.26
CA VAL A 25 -21.41 -9.26 22.15
C VAL A 25 -20.51 -8.63 21.10
N ASP A 26 -20.74 -7.40 20.66
CA ASP A 26 -19.89 -6.69 19.69
C ASP A 26 -18.45 -6.53 20.20
N ARG A 27 -18.26 -6.26 21.50
CA ARG A 27 -16.92 -6.19 22.11
C ARG A 27 -16.27 -7.56 22.29
N LEU A 28 -17.04 -8.62 22.53
CA LEU A 28 -16.55 -10.00 22.63
C LEU A 28 -16.18 -10.53 21.26
N VAL A 29 -17.09 -10.40 20.30
CA VAL A 29 -16.88 -10.72 18.88
C VAL A 29 -15.68 -9.91 18.37
N GLY A 30 -15.63 -8.60 18.59
CA GLY A 30 -14.49 -7.79 18.18
C GLY A 30 -13.17 -8.20 18.85
N ARG A 31 -13.18 -8.68 20.11
CA ARG A 31 -11.96 -9.21 20.77
C ARG A 31 -11.56 -10.57 20.24
N LEU A 32 -12.51 -11.47 20.03
CA LEU A 32 -12.29 -12.81 19.45
C LEU A 32 -11.78 -12.69 18.02
N VAL A 33 -12.41 -11.83 17.22
CA VAL A 33 -11.97 -11.49 15.86
C VAL A 33 -10.57 -10.90 15.90
N ARG A 34 -10.26 -9.91 16.74
CA ARG A 34 -8.89 -9.38 16.85
C ARG A 34 -7.84 -10.40 17.32
N GLN A 35 -8.18 -11.27 18.27
CA GLN A 35 -7.26 -12.31 18.74
C GLN A 35 -7.02 -13.36 17.65
N GLN A 36 -8.09 -13.81 16.99
CA GLN A 36 -8.01 -14.75 15.89
C GLN A 36 -7.25 -14.15 14.70
N MET A 37 -7.47 -12.87 14.40
CA MET A 37 -6.69 -12.14 13.41
C MET A 37 -5.23 -12.00 13.82
N ALA A 38 -4.91 -11.78 15.10
CA ALA A 38 -3.53 -11.78 15.57
C ALA A 38 -2.86 -13.15 15.43
N ASP A 39 -3.58 -14.23 15.74
CA ASP A 39 -3.10 -15.61 15.59
C ASP A 39 -2.95 -15.99 14.09
N GLU A 40 -3.87 -15.52 13.24
CA GLU A 40 -3.81 -15.66 11.79
C GLU A 40 -2.66 -14.82 11.20
N LEU A 41 -2.42 -13.60 11.69
CA LEU A 41 -1.27 -12.77 11.32
C LEU A 41 0.06 -13.43 11.69
N GLU A 42 0.14 -14.08 12.85
CA GLU A 42 1.33 -14.81 13.27
C GLU A 42 1.56 -16.07 12.42
N SER A 43 0.48 -16.77 12.06
CA SER A 43 0.51 -17.88 11.08
C SER A 43 0.92 -17.40 9.68
N LEU A 44 0.39 -16.25 9.25
CA LEU A 44 0.75 -15.58 8.00
C LEU A 44 2.24 -15.23 7.98
N ARG A 45 2.80 -14.71 9.06
CA ARG A 45 4.25 -14.42 9.19
C ARG A 45 5.11 -15.66 8.99
N GLY A 46 4.69 -16.82 9.52
CA GLY A 46 5.36 -18.10 9.26
C GLY A 46 5.27 -18.56 7.80
N GLY A 47 4.16 -18.28 7.12
CA GLY A 47 3.94 -18.60 5.71
C GLY A 47 4.51 -17.58 4.71
N LEU A 48 4.87 -16.38 5.17
CA LEU A 48 5.51 -15.30 4.41
C LEU A 48 7.05 -15.38 4.45
N ALA A 49 7.62 -16.35 5.16
CA ALA A 49 9.06 -16.58 5.21
C ALA A 49 9.65 -16.63 3.78
N VAL A 50 10.64 -15.76 3.55
CA VAL A 50 11.21 -15.40 2.24
C VAL A 50 12.20 -16.44 1.71
N ASP A 51 12.01 -17.70 2.09
CA ASP A 51 12.83 -18.83 1.61
C ASP A 51 12.21 -19.46 0.35
N ASP A 52 11.75 -18.63 -0.60
CA ASP A 52 11.42 -19.14 -1.93
C ASP A 52 12.70 -19.15 -2.78
N PRO A 53 13.25 -20.32 -3.15
CA PRO A 53 14.45 -20.41 -3.98
C PRO A 53 14.28 -19.75 -5.37
N ARG A 54 13.05 -19.40 -5.79
CA ARG A 54 12.77 -18.62 -7.00
C ARG A 54 12.94 -17.11 -6.83
N TYR A 55 13.10 -16.62 -5.59
CA TYR A 55 13.53 -15.25 -5.31
C TYR A 55 14.98 -15.04 -5.76
N VAL A 56 15.75 -16.12 -5.82
CA VAL A 56 17.14 -16.18 -6.30
C VAL A 56 17.13 -16.31 -7.83
N GLY A 57 16.68 -15.26 -8.52
CA GLY A 57 16.52 -15.26 -9.97
C GLY A 57 17.03 -14.03 -10.70
N SER A 58 17.37 -12.94 -10.01
CA SER A 58 18.08 -11.83 -10.63
C SER A 58 19.57 -12.18 -10.64
N GLN A 59 20.16 -12.30 -11.84
CA GLN A 59 21.57 -11.93 -11.93
C GLN A 59 21.63 -10.50 -11.40
N GLY A 60 22.16 -10.32 -10.19
CA GLY A 60 22.11 -9.02 -9.54
C GLY A 60 22.73 -7.94 -10.42
N TRP A 61 22.35 -6.70 -10.17
CA TRP A 61 22.74 -5.49 -10.90
C TRP A 61 24.23 -5.39 -11.25
N THR A 62 25.09 -6.09 -10.51
CA THR A 62 26.56 -6.04 -10.62
C THR A 62 27.18 -7.23 -11.35
N GLY A 63 26.40 -8.26 -11.72
CA GLY A 63 26.94 -9.54 -12.22
C GLY A 63 27.62 -10.41 -11.15
N TYR A 64 27.64 -9.98 -9.87
CA TYR A 64 28.23 -10.70 -8.72
C TYR A 64 27.19 -11.17 -7.69
N GLY A 65 25.90 -11.21 -8.07
CA GLY A 65 24.77 -11.42 -7.16
C GLY A 65 24.07 -10.10 -6.83
N ASP A 66 22.85 -10.16 -6.28
CA ASP A 66 22.07 -8.97 -5.94
C ASP A 66 22.51 -8.45 -4.55
N PRO A 67 23.27 -7.34 -4.46
CA PRO A 67 23.69 -6.80 -3.17
C PRO A 67 22.51 -6.30 -2.32
N PHE A 68 21.34 -6.14 -2.94
CA PHE A 68 20.10 -5.71 -2.30
C PHE A 68 19.13 -6.87 -2.06
N ALA A 69 19.52 -8.14 -2.23
CA ALA A 69 18.63 -9.28 -1.97
C ALA A 69 18.00 -9.25 -0.57
N PHE A 70 18.78 -8.85 0.45
CA PHE A 70 18.29 -8.67 1.81
C PHE A 70 17.29 -7.51 1.95
N HIS A 71 17.50 -6.42 1.20
CA HIS A 71 16.57 -5.30 1.11
C HIS A 71 15.25 -5.74 0.49
N THR A 72 15.29 -6.37 -0.68
CA THR A 72 14.10 -6.81 -1.41
C THR A 72 13.28 -7.79 -0.54
N ALA A 73 13.95 -8.71 0.15
CA ALA A 73 13.29 -9.63 1.08
C ALA A 73 12.62 -8.90 2.28
N ALA A 74 13.32 -7.93 2.88
CA ALA A 74 12.77 -7.13 3.97
C ALA A 74 11.58 -6.26 3.51
N ALA A 75 11.69 -5.64 2.34
CA ALA A 75 10.62 -4.84 1.73
C ALA A 75 9.38 -5.71 1.46
N ALA A 76 9.54 -6.86 0.80
CA ALA A 76 8.44 -7.77 0.53
C ALA A 76 7.75 -8.27 1.82
N SER A 77 8.53 -8.57 2.87
CA SER A 77 7.98 -8.96 4.17
C SER A 77 7.18 -7.83 4.81
N ALA A 78 7.71 -6.60 4.85
CA ALA A 78 7.03 -5.47 5.46
C ALA A 78 5.79 -5.00 4.68
N LEU A 79 5.81 -5.11 3.35
CA LEU A 79 4.65 -4.88 2.49
C LEU A 79 3.57 -5.92 2.73
N ALA A 80 3.93 -7.19 2.91
CA ALA A 80 2.99 -8.24 3.26
C ALA A 80 2.30 -7.97 4.61
N GLU A 81 3.05 -7.48 5.61
CA GLU A 81 2.44 -7.00 6.87
C GLU A 81 1.49 -5.82 6.65
N GLY A 82 1.83 -4.90 5.75
CA GLY A 82 0.97 -3.77 5.37
C GLY A 82 -0.34 -4.22 4.72
N VAL A 83 -0.29 -5.18 3.80
CA VAL A 83 -1.47 -5.81 3.20
C VAL A 83 -2.33 -6.46 4.29
N ALA A 84 -1.70 -7.21 5.18
CA ALA A 84 -2.42 -7.88 6.26
C ALA A 84 -3.03 -6.87 7.24
N ALA A 85 -2.41 -5.71 7.47
CA ALA A 85 -2.99 -4.62 8.24
C ALA A 85 -4.19 -3.96 7.52
N CYS A 86 -4.16 -3.84 6.19
CA CYS A 86 -5.30 -3.31 5.42
C CYS A 86 -6.53 -4.21 5.53
N TYR A 87 -6.34 -5.54 5.46
CA TYR A 87 -7.40 -6.51 5.74
C TYR A 87 -7.77 -6.50 7.23
N GLY A 88 -6.75 -6.38 8.09
CA GLY A 88 -6.84 -6.53 9.52
C GLY A 88 -7.64 -5.44 10.23
N PHE A 89 -7.52 -4.22 9.70
CA PHE A 89 -8.13 -3.02 10.27
C PHE A 89 -9.21 -2.44 9.38
N ASP A 90 -9.66 -3.20 8.38
CA ASP A 90 -10.73 -2.83 7.45
C ASP A 90 -10.49 -1.47 6.78
N VAL A 91 -9.24 -1.24 6.33
CA VAL A 91 -8.90 -0.02 5.58
C VAL A 91 -9.40 -0.17 4.16
N ASP A 92 -10.38 0.64 3.75
CA ASP A 92 -11.01 0.52 2.44
C ASP A 92 -10.07 0.89 1.27
N GLY A 93 -10.28 0.27 0.10
CA GLY A 93 -9.51 0.50 -1.11
C GLY A 93 -8.59 -0.64 -1.55
N HIS A 94 -8.00 -0.46 -2.73
CA HIS A 94 -7.11 -1.41 -3.40
C HIS A 94 -5.67 -1.32 -2.88
N ILE A 95 -4.83 -2.26 -3.33
CA ILE A 95 -3.40 -2.28 -3.07
C ILE A 95 -2.70 -1.82 -4.35
N ALA A 96 -1.80 -0.84 -4.24
CA ALA A 96 -1.07 -0.31 -5.39
C ALA A 96 0.44 -0.29 -5.19
N GLU A 97 1.16 -0.56 -6.27
CA GLU A 97 2.61 -0.38 -6.38
C GLU A 97 2.93 0.48 -7.62
N PHE A 98 3.83 1.44 -7.43
CA PHE A 98 4.29 2.39 -8.43
C PHE A 98 5.79 2.20 -8.65
N GLY A 99 6.15 1.58 -9.76
CA GLY A 99 7.50 1.05 -10.01
C GLY A 99 7.56 -0.42 -9.62
N THR A 100 7.70 -1.30 -10.62
CA THR A 100 7.57 -2.75 -10.43
C THR A 100 8.81 -3.50 -10.84
N MET A 101 9.60 -2.96 -11.78
CA MET A 101 10.91 -3.47 -12.20
C MET A 101 10.92 -5.00 -12.39
N THR A 102 11.54 -5.76 -11.47
CA THR A 102 11.66 -7.23 -11.54
C THR A 102 10.39 -7.98 -11.13
N GLY A 103 9.38 -7.27 -10.60
CA GLY A 103 8.15 -7.81 -10.04
C GLY A 103 8.34 -8.52 -8.70
N ALA A 104 9.47 -8.35 -8.01
CA ALA A 104 9.74 -9.06 -6.76
C ALA A 104 8.78 -8.65 -5.63
N THR A 105 8.58 -7.35 -5.42
CA THR A 105 7.63 -6.79 -4.45
C THR A 105 6.18 -6.97 -4.91
N ALA A 106 5.87 -6.77 -6.20
CA ALA A 106 4.57 -7.09 -6.79
C ALA A 106 4.11 -8.52 -6.50
N ARG A 107 4.99 -9.52 -6.66
CA ARG A 107 4.72 -10.93 -6.30
C ARG A 107 4.47 -11.10 -4.81
N GLY A 108 5.26 -10.40 -3.98
CA GLY A 108 5.07 -10.38 -2.53
C GLY A 108 3.70 -9.86 -2.12
N LEU A 109 3.26 -8.75 -2.72
CA LEU A 109 1.93 -8.16 -2.53
C LEU A 109 0.82 -9.14 -2.98
N ALA A 110 0.95 -9.73 -4.17
CA ALA A 110 0.00 -10.71 -4.69
C ALA A 110 -0.15 -11.93 -3.78
N ARG A 111 0.98 -12.49 -3.31
CA ARG A 111 1.01 -13.61 -2.35
C ARG A 111 0.38 -13.21 -1.01
N ALA A 112 0.69 -12.03 -0.49
CA ALA A 112 0.12 -11.55 0.76
C ALA A 112 -1.40 -11.37 0.67
N MET A 113 -1.89 -10.81 -0.44
CA MET A 113 -3.33 -10.67 -0.68
C MET A 113 -4.04 -12.03 -0.75
N ALA A 114 -3.50 -12.97 -1.53
CA ALA A 114 -4.05 -14.33 -1.64
C ALA A 114 -4.07 -15.06 -0.29
N SER A 115 -3.03 -14.86 0.52
CA SER A 115 -2.94 -15.41 1.87
C SER A 115 -4.00 -14.79 2.80
N CYS A 116 -4.17 -13.46 2.76
CA CYS A 116 -5.20 -12.76 3.52
C CYS A 116 -6.61 -13.16 3.07
N ASP A 117 -6.85 -13.41 1.79
CA ASP A 117 -8.16 -13.91 1.33
C ASP A 117 -8.50 -15.28 1.92
N THR A 118 -7.49 -16.11 2.18
CA THR A 118 -7.65 -17.45 2.75
C THR A 118 -7.84 -17.38 4.26
N HIS A 119 -6.99 -16.61 4.94
CA HIS A 119 -6.90 -16.60 6.39
C HIS A 119 -7.80 -15.54 7.03
N LEU A 120 -7.99 -14.39 6.39
CA LEU A 120 -8.80 -13.27 6.89
C LEU A 120 -10.17 -13.16 6.19
N ALA A 121 -10.61 -14.21 5.49
CA ALA A 121 -11.90 -14.26 4.79
C ALA A 121 -13.10 -13.89 5.67
N HIS A 122 -13.04 -14.28 6.95
CA HIS A 122 -14.09 -13.99 7.92
C HIS A 122 -14.19 -12.50 8.24
N ALA A 123 -13.06 -11.77 8.27
CA ALA A 123 -13.10 -10.31 8.45
C ALA A 123 -13.84 -9.65 7.29
N VAL A 124 -13.55 -10.05 6.04
CA VAL A 124 -14.27 -9.57 4.85
C VAL A 124 -15.77 -9.88 4.91
N GLN A 125 -16.16 -11.07 5.40
CA GLN A 125 -17.58 -11.43 5.58
C GLN A 125 -18.30 -10.61 6.66
N VAL A 126 -17.60 -10.29 7.76
CA VAL A 126 -18.17 -9.53 8.88
C VAL A 126 -18.31 -8.05 8.54
N TYR A 127 -17.30 -7.46 7.89
CA TYR A 127 -17.27 -6.03 7.60
C TYR A 127 -17.84 -5.68 6.22
N GLY A 128 -18.05 -6.68 5.34
CA GLY A 128 -18.61 -6.47 4.01
C GLY A 128 -17.64 -5.75 3.06
N SER A 129 -16.34 -5.77 3.36
CA SER A 129 -15.32 -5.05 2.61
C SER A 129 -15.29 -5.54 1.15
N PRO A 130 -15.20 -4.64 0.17
CA PRO A 130 -15.11 -5.04 -1.24
C PRO A 130 -13.83 -5.83 -1.50
N ARG A 131 -13.91 -6.75 -2.47
CA ARG A 131 -12.74 -7.51 -2.92
C ARG A 131 -11.71 -6.54 -3.51
N ARG A 132 -10.48 -6.57 -2.98
CA ARG A 132 -9.42 -5.62 -3.35
C ARG A 132 -8.73 -6.04 -4.65
N GLU A 133 -8.44 -5.11 -5.54
CA GLU A 133 -7.57 -5.36 -6.69
C GLU A 133 -6.11 -5.01 -6.34
N LEU A 134 -5.17 -5.62 -7.07
CA LEU A 134 -3.75 -5.26 -7.09
C LEU A 134 -3.50 -4.43 -8.34
N HIS A 135 -3.18 -3.15 -8.15
CA HIS A 135 -2.89 -2.19 -9.21
C HIS A 135 -1.39 -1.98 -9.32
N LEU A 136 -0.82 -2.29 -10.48
CA LEU A 136 0.62 -2.23 -10.73
C LEU A 136 0.89 -1.20 -11.83
N PHE A 137 1.56 -0.11 -11.46
CA PHE A 137 1.90 0.99 -12.36
C PHE A 137 3.38 0.95 -12.69
N ASP A 138 3.72 1.00 -13.98
CA ASP A 138 5.10 1.06 -14.43
C ASP A 138 5.15 1.65 -15.85
N SER A 139 6.23 2.34 -16.20
CA SER A 139 6.46 2.75 -17.58
C SER A 139 6.76 1.55 -18.49
N PHE A 140 7.36 0.49 -17.92
CA PHE A 140 7.99 -0.63 -18.62
C PHE A 140 9.14 -0.22 -19.56
N GLU A 141 9.54 1.05 -19.46
CA GLU A 141 10.60 1.72 -20.21
C GLU A 141 11.78 2.12 -19.32
N GLY A 142 11.64 1.98 -17.99
CA GLY A 142 12.62 2.44 -17.00
C GLY A 142 12.37 3.89 -16.58
N LEU A 143 13.39 4.51 -15.97
CA LEU A 143 13.31 5.88 -15.49
C LEU A 143 13.15 6.91 -16.62
N PRO A 144 12.34 7.97 -16.42
CA PRO A 144 12.22 9.05 -17.38
C PRO A 144 13.50 9.89 -17.43
N ALA A 145 13.58 10.81 -18.40
CA ALA A 145 14.61 11.83 -18.39
C ALA A 145 14.48 12.75 -17.16
N ALA A 146 15.61 13.01 -16.49
CA ALA A 146 15.67 13.91 -15.33
C ALA A 146 15.69 15.39 -15.75
N ASP A 147 14.68 15.82 -16.53
CA ASP A 147 14.58 17.20 -17.04
C ASP A 147 14.10 18.18 -15.94
N ASN A 148 13.49 17.65 -14.88
CA ASN A 148 13.09 18.45 -13.72
C ASN A 148 14.32 18.99 -12.98
N PRO A 149 14.39 20.29 -12.63
CA PRO A 149 15.55 20.86 -11.93
C PRO A 149 15.90 20.20 -10.60
N VAL A 150 14.90 19.63 -9.90
CA VAL A 150 15.11 18.88 -8.65
C VAL A 150 15.86 17.58 -8.94
N ASP A 151 15.39 16.82 -9.92
CA ASP A 151 15.99 15.54 -10.30
C ASP A 151 17.37 15.73 -10.93
N ALA A 152 17.51 16.69 -11.85
CA ALA A 152 18.78 17.04 -12.50
C ALA A 152 19.89 17.43 -11.51
N ALA A 153 19.51 18.01 -10.36
CA ALA A 153 20.43 18.41 -9.31
C ALA A 153 20.64 17.33 -8.23
N SER A 154 19.92 16.21 -8.30
CA SER A 154 19.97 15.16 -7.28
C SER A 154 21.29 14.36 -7.36
N PRO A 155 21.88 13.96 -6.21
CA PRO A 155 23.13 13.20 -6.19
C PRO A 155 23.13 11.94 -7.06
N HIS A 156 22.10 11.10 -7.00
CA HIS A 156 22.09 9.85 -7.77
C HIS A 156 21.98 10.07 -9.29
N VAL A 157 21.29 11.13 -9.73
CA VAL A 157 21.28 11.52 -11.14
C VAL A 157 22.65 12.08 -11.56
N GLN A 158 23.24 12.97 -10.76
CA GLN A 158 24.56 13.57 -11.06
C GLN A 158 25.70 12.55 -11.06
N ASP A 159 25.63 11.56 -10.17
CA ASP A 159 26.59 10.47 -10.06
C ASP A 159 26.36 9.39 -11.13
N GLY A 160 25.34 9.53 -11.99
CA GLY A 160 25.03 8.62 -13.09
C GLY A 160 24.43 7.28 -12.66
N ILE A 161 23.91 7.19 -11.45
CA ILE A 161 23.26 5.99 -10.89
C ILE A 161 21.86 5.80 -11.48
N TRP A 162 21.15 6.91 -11.73
CA TRP A 162 19.80 6.93 -12.30
C TRP A 162 19.74 7.62 -13.67
N PRO A 163 20.39 7.06 -14.71
CA PRO A 163 20.25 7.58 -16.06
C PRO A 163 18.88 7.22 -16.67
N PRO A 164 18.40 7.96 -17.69
CA PRO A 164 17.14 7.63 -18.34
C PRO A 164 17.14 6.20 -18.92
N GLY A 165 16.05 5.47 -18.72
CA GLY A 165 15.89 4.07 -19.11
C GLY A 165 16.53 3.05 -18.17
N SER A 166 17.20 3.46 -17.08
CA SER A 166 17.60 2.55 -16.01
C SER A 166 16.39 2.00 -15.26
N CYS A 167 16.61 1.02 -14.37
CA CYS A 167 15.53 0.37 -13.61
C CYS A 167 14.46 -0.31 -14.49
N ARG A 168 14.71 -0.52 -15.79
CA ARG A 168 13.82 -1.28 -16.66
C ARG A 168 13.90 -2.77 -16.33
N GLY A 169 12.75 -3.40 -16.10
CA GLY A 169 12.65 -4.81 -15.76
C GLY A 169 11.75 -5.61 -16.69
N LEU A 170 10.78 -6.31 -16.11
CA LEU A 170 9.84 -7.17 -16.83
C LEU A 170 8.97 -6.36 -17.81
N THR A 171 8.37 -7.04 -18.80
CA THR A 171 7.28 -6.46 -19.61
C THR A 171 5.93 -6.56 -18.88
N PRO A 172 4.87 -5.85 -19.33
CA PRO A 172 3.53 -5.99 -18.74
C PRO A 172 3.04 -7.44 -18.69
N GLU A 173 3.26 -8.21 -19.75
CA GLU A 173 2.82 -9.61 -19.86
C GLU A 173 3.60 -10.52 -18.90
N GLN A 174 4.92 -10.28 -18.78
CA GLN A 174 5.75 -11.02 -17.84
C GLN A 174 5.37 -10.71 -16.39
N LEU A 175 5.17 -9.43 -16.06
CA LEU A 175 4.72 -9.01 -14.74
C LEU A 175 3.35 -9.64 -14.42
N PHE A 176 2.39 -9.56 -15.33
CA PHE A 176 1.08 -10.17 -15.18
C PHE A 176 1.20 -11.67 -14.90
N ALA A 177 1.95 -12.41 -15.72
CA ALA A 177 2.12 -13.85 -15.56
C ALA A 177 2.67 -14.23 -14.17
N VAL A 178 3.67 -13.50 -13.66
CA VAL A 178 4.29 -13.84 -12.37
C VAL A 178 3.43 -13.48 -11.16
N VAL A 179 2.59 -12.45 -11.24
CA VAL A 179 1.67 -12.12 -10.13
C VAL A 179 0.43 -13.01 -10.12
N THR A 180 -0.01 -13.45 -11.30
CA THR A 180 -1.16 -14.35 -11.44
C THR A 180 -0.87 -15.81 -11.06
N GLU A 181 0.40 -16.14 -10.77
CA GLU A 181 0.75 -17.37 -10.07
C GLU A 181 0.15 -17.43 -8.65
N TYR A 182 -0.10 -16.28 -8.03
CA TYR A 182 -0.56 -16.18 -6.65
C TYR A 182 -1.96 -15.60 -6.51
N LEU A 183 -2.29 -14.57 -7.30
CA LEU A 183 -3.56 -13.85 -7.22
C LEU A 183 -4.40 -14.10 -8.48
N ALA A 184 -5.73 -14.24 -8.32
CA ALA A 184 -6.61 -14.46 -9.46
C ALA A 184 -6.52 -13.32 -10.50
N GLU A 185 -6.51 -13.68 -11.79
CA GLU A 185 -6.35 -12.75 -12.92
C GLU A 185 -7.32 -11.56 -12.88
N ASP A 186 -8.56 -11.81 -12.45
CA ASP A 186 -9.62 -10.81 -12.36
C ASP A 186 -9.35 -9.72 -11.31
N ARG A 187 -8.37 -9.92 -10.42
CA ARG A 187 -7.94 -8.96 -9.39
C ARG A 187 -6.67 -8.20 -9.74
N VAL A 188 -6.04 -8.49 -10.88
CA VAL A 188 -4.79 -7.85 -11.27
C VAL A 188 -5.09 -6.80 -12.33
N ARG A 189 -4.56 -5.59 -12.13
CA ARG A 189 -4.60 -4.50 -13.11
C ARG A 189 -3.20 -3.99 -13.34
N ILE A 190 -2.75 -4.05 -14.59
CA ILE A 190 -1.45 -3.51 -15.02
C ILE A 190 -1.72 -2.19 -15.75
N PHE A 191 -1.00 -1.14 -15.37
CA PHE A 191 -1.10 0.20 -15.94
C PHE A 191 0.22 0.59 -16.61
N PRO A 192 0.42 0.23 -17.89
CA PRO A 192 1.61 0.61 -18.63
C PRO A 192 1.59 2.08 -19.01
N GLY A 193 2.67 2.80 -18.69
CA GLY A 193 2.89 4.20 -19.03
C GLY A 193 3.37 5.03 -17.85
N TRP A 194 3.64 6.31 -18.10
CA TRP A 194 4.11 7.24 -17.07
C TRP A 194 3.02 7.49 -16.03
N PHE A 195 3.41 7.73 -14.77
CA PHE A 195 2.47 8.01 -13.68
C PHE A 195 1.63 9.26 -13.95
N ALA A 196 2.23 10.27 -14.60
CA ALA A 196 1.54 11.49 -15.05
C ALA A 196 0.37 11.21 -16.01
N ASP A 197 0.40 10.09 -16.75
CA ASP A 197 -0.65 9.71 -17.69
C ASP A 197 -1.62 8.69 -17.09
N THR A 198 -1.08 7.70 -16.39
CA THR A 198 -1.83 6.54 -15.90
C THR A 198 -2.64 6.86 -14.66
N VAL A 199 -2.10 7.63 -13.71
CA VAL A 199 -2.81 7.95 -12.46
C VAL A 199 -4.05 8.80 -12.74
N PRO A 200 -3.98 9.93 -13.48
CA PRO A 200 -5.16 10.74 -13.78
C PRO A 200 -6.27 10.01 -14.54
N ALA A 201 -5.92 8.98 -15.32
CA ALA A 201 -6.88 8.20 -16.10
C ALA A 201 -7.71 7.20 -15.28
N LEU A 202 -7.37 6.97 -14.00
CA LEU A 202 -8.11 6.05 -13.14
C LEU A 202 -9.58 6.47 -12.95
N PRO A 203 -10.51 5.54 -12.71
CA PRO A 203 -11.88 5.88 -12.31
C PRO A 203 -11.93 6.75 -11.04
N ALA A 204 -12.87 7.68 -10.97
CA ALA A 204 -12.94 8.66 -9.88
C ALA A 204 -13.27 8.03 -8.52
N GLU A 205 -13.90 6.86 -8.52
CA GLU A 205 -14.25 6.04 -7.37
C GLU A 205 -13.09 5.18 -6.86
N THR A 206 -11.96 5.11 -7.58
CA THR A 206 -10.81 4.33 -7.14
C THR A 206 -10.28 4.85 -5.80
N ARG A 207 -10.08 3.93 -4.85
CA ARG A 207 -9.53 4.22 -3.53
C ARG A 207 -8.41 3.23 -3.22
N TYR A 208 -7.40 3.65 -2.46
CA TYR A 208 -6.26 2.82 -2.09
C TYR A 208 -6.10 2.74 -0.58
N ALA A 209 -5.90 1.51 -0.10
CA ALA A 209 -5.61 1.16 1.29
C ALA A 209 -4.11 1.04 1.55
N LEU A 210 -3.35 0.58 0.57
CA LEU A 210 -1.89 0.53 0.58
C LEU A 210 -1.34 1.09 -0.72
N ILE A 211 -0.37 1.98 -0.61
CA ILE A 211 0.33 2.63 -1.70
C ILE A 211 1.82 2.40 -1.47
N HIS A 212 2.45 1.60 -2.34
CA HIS A 212 3.90 1.43 -2.39
C HIS A 212 4.47 2.32 -3.48
N VAL A 213 5.23 3.35 -3.08
CA VAL A 213 5.94 4.27 -3.95
C VAL A 213 7.39 3.80 -4.05
N ASP A 214 7.76 3.30 -5.22
CA ASP A 214 9.08 2.80 -5.58
C ASP A 214 9.51 3.49 -6.89
N ALA A 215 9.59 4.82 -6.81
CA ALA A 215 9.55 5.69 -7.98
C ALA A 215 10.87 6.40 -8.27
N ASP A 216 11.92 6.16 -7.46
CA ASP A 216 13.28 6.76 -7.47
C ASP A 216 13.31 8.31 -7.46
N LEU A 217 12.81 8.92 -8.54
CA LEU A 217 12.86 10.34 -8.85
C LEU A 217 11.78 11.15 -8.13
N TYR A 218 12.11 12.41 -7.83
CA TYR A 218 11.19 13.38 -7.25
C TYR A 218 9.96 13.60 -8.15
N VAL A 219 10.14 13.80 -9.46
CA VAL A 219 9.01 14.04 -10.37
C VAL A 219 8.06 12.84 -10.42
N SER A 220 8.60 11.62 -10.49
CA SER A 220 7.81 10.39 -10.48
C SER A 220 7.01 10.25 -9.18
N ALA A 221 7.64 10.47 -8.02
CA ALA A 221 6.96 10.45 -6.74
C ALA A 221 5.87 11.53 -6.63
N MET A 222 6.09 12.72 -7.19
CA MET A 222 5.08 13.78 -7.27
C MET A 222 3.91 13.42 -8.19
N ASP A 223 4.18 12.78 -9.31
CA ASP A 223 3.13 12.32 -10.23
C ASP A 223 2.25 11.24 -9.59
N VAL A 224 2.80 10.40 -8.71
CA VAL A 224 2.02 9.47 -7.90
C VAL A 224 1.25 10.21 -6.81
N LEU A 225 1.95 10.82 -5.85
CA LEU A 225 1.36 11.38 -4.65
C LEU A 225 0.42 12.54 -4.99
N GLY A 226 0.88 13.47 -5.83
CA GLY A 226 0.14 14.67 -6.21
C GLY A 226 -1.21 14.32 -6.83
N ASN A 227 -1.24 13.38 -7.77
CA ASN A 227 -2.48 12.97 -8.43
C ASN A 227 -3.39 12.16 -7.50
N LEU A 228 -2.85 11.24 -6.68
CA LEU A 228 -3.67 10.46 -5.75
C LEU A 228 -4.35 11.34 -4.69
N PHE A 229 -3.61 12.27 -4.09
CA PHE A 229 -4.17 13.18 -3.08
C PHE A 229 -5.10 14.22 -3.70
N ALA A 230 -4.73 14.84 -4.82
CA ALA A 230 -5.60 15.81 -5.49
C ALA A 230 -6.98 15.22 -5.80
N ARG A 231 -7.02 13.94 -6.20
CA ARG A 231 -8.23 13.26 -6.65
C ARG A 231 -8.99 12.52 -5.55
N GLY A 232 -8.56 12.64 -4.30
CA GLY A 232 -9.26 12.00 -3.18
C GLY A 232 -9.16 10.47 -3.18
N MET A 233 -8.08 9.90 -3.73
CA MET A 233 -7.92 8.45 -3.92
C MET A 233 -7.26 7.73 -2.75
N VAL A 234 -6.70 8.47 -1.79
CA VAL A 234 -6.08 7.91 -0.58
C VAL A 234 -7.17 7.73 0.48
N THR A 235 -7.38 6.51 0.97
CA THR A 235 -8.38 6.27 2.01
C THR A 235 -7.89 6.72 3.38
N LYS A 236 -8.80 7.12 4.26
CA LYS A 236 -8.48 7.29 5.68
C LYS A 236 -7.99 5.98 6.29
N GLY A 237 -6.83 6.03 6.95
CA GLY A 237 -6.12 4.86 7.47
C GLY A 237 -5.20 4.19 6.46
N ALA A 238 -5.10 4.71 5.22
CA ALA A 238 -4.22 4.13 4.20
C ALA A 238 -2.76 4.18 4.63
N TYR A 239 -2.03 3.15 4.22
CA TYR A 239 -0.60 3.03 4.42
C TYR A 239 0.15 3.47 3.17
N ILE A 240 1.15 4.32 3.35
CA ILE A 240 2.06 4.73 2.27
C ILE A 240 3.45 4.23 2.62
N TYR A 241 4.04 3.45 1.72
CA TYR A 241 5.38 2.89 1.81
C TYR A 241 6.23 3.56 0.73
N PHE A 242 7.41 4.03 1.11
CA PHE A 242 8.39 4.69 0.25
C PHE A 242 9.66 3.84 0.20
N ASP A 243 9.98 3.26 -0.95
CA ASP A 243 11.15 2.39 -1.08
C ASP A 243 12.44 3.20 -1.04
N ASP A 244 12.49 4.33 -1.74
CA ASP A 244 13.68 5.16 -1.95
C ASP A 244 13.83 6.32 -0.96
N TRP A 245 13.19 6.22 0.21
CA TRP A 245 13.11 7.35 1.15
C TRP A 245 14.47 7.96 1.50
N SER A 246 15.53 7.16 1.64
CA SER A 246 16.88 7.64 2.03
C SER A 246 17.88 7.69 0.88
N CYS A 247 17.41 7.48 -0.35
CA CYS A 247 18.20 7.77 -1.55
C CYS A 247 18.56 9.26 -1.63
N ASN A 248 19.48 9.63 -2.52
CA ASN A 248 20.00 11.00 -2.62
C ASN A 248 20.60 11.51 -1.30
N ARG A 249 21.37 10.66 -0.62
CA ARG A 249 22.06 10.95 0.66
C ARG A 249 21.08 11.33 1.79
N ALA A 250 19.83 10.86 1.72
CA ALA A 250 18.75 11.20 2.63
C ALA A 250 18.47 12.72 2.74
N ASP A 251 18.86 13.48 1.72
CA ASP A 251 18.69 14.93 1.69
C ASP A 251 17.20 15.29 1.48
N PRO A 252 16.58 16.09 2.36
CA PRO A 252 15.17 16.46 2.24
C PRO A 252 14.87 17.37 1.03
N ALA A 253 15.88 17.81 0.27
CA ALA A 253 15.71 18.61 -0.95
C ALA A 253 15.48 17.78 -2.23
N PHE A 254 15.54 16.45 -2.16
CA PHE A 254 15.46 15.56 -3.33
C PHE A 254 14.53 14.36 -3.12
N GLY A 255 14.24 13.67 -4.23
CA GLY A 255 13.52 12.40 -4.28
C GLY A 255 12.18 12.41 -3.54
N GLU A 256 11.81 11.23 -3.04
CA GLU A 256 10.54 10.98 -2.36
C GLU A 256 10.36 11.81 -1.08
N ARG A 257 11.45 12.13 -0.36
CA ARG A 257 11.39 13.00 0.83
C ARG A 257 10.83 14.36 0.52
N ARG A 258 11.32 14.96 -0.57
CA ARG A 258 10.85 16.27 -1.00
C ARG A 258 9.42 16.18 -1.52
N ALA A 259 9.12 15.17 -2.33
CA ALA A 259 7.77 14.97 -2.87
C ALA A 259 6.73 14.81 -1.75
N TRP A 260 7.02 13.97 -0.76
CA TRP A 260 6.17 13.80 0.42
C TRP A 260 5.99 15.10 1.20
N ARG A 261 7.06 15.82 1.51
CA ARG A 261 6.98 17.11 2.23
C ARG A 261 6.06 18.10 1.51
N GLU A 262 6.24 18.24 0.20
CA GLU A 262 5.45 19.18 -0.61
C GLU A 262 3.98 18.73 -0.70
N CYS A 263 3.71 17.43 -0.80
CA CYS A 263 2.34 16.91 -0.75
C CYS A 263 1.69 17.11 0.64
N VAL A 264 2.43 16.88 1.73
CA VAL A 264 1.96 17.14 3.10
C VAL A 264 1.52 18.58 3.25
N GLU A 265 2.33 19.52 2.77
CA GLU A 265 2.01 20.95 2.81
C GLU A 265 0.81 21.28 1.91
N ARG A 266 0.84 20.84 0.65
CA ARG A 266 -0.18 21.15 -0.37
C ARG A 266 -1.57 20.65 0.03
N PHE A 267 -1.66 19.41 0.50
CA PHE A 267 -2.93 18.74 0.80
C PHE A 267 -3.25 18.70 2.30
N ARG A 268 -2.43 19.37 3.14
CA ARG A 268 -2.62 19.39 4.60
C ARG A 268 -2.80 17.98 5.19
N ILE A 269 -1.90 17.09 4.80
CA ILE A 269 -1.99 15.66 5.15
C ILE A 269 -1.74 15.51 6.65
N GLU A 270 -2.70 14.93 7.37
CA GLU A 270 -2.52 14.45 8.73
C GLU A 270 -2.04 13.01 8.68
N TYR A 271 -0.90 12.70 9.29
CA TYR A 271 -0.30 11.37 9.21
C TYR A 271 0.46 10.97 10.48
N SER A 272 0.66 9.66 10.64
CA SER A 272 1.62 9.08 11.59
C SER A 272 2.81 8.51 10.83
N ASP A 273 4.02 8.85 11.30
CA ASP A 273 5.25 8.23 10.84
C ASP A 273 5.46 6.89 11.55
N GLN A 274 5.50 5.80 10.78
CA GLN A 274 5.63 4.43 11.28
C GLN A 274 7.08 3.94 11.25
N GLY A 275 8.03 4.82 10.92
CA GLY A 275 9.46 4.52 10.87
C GLY A 275 9.89 3.76 9.60
N PRO A 276 11.16 3.32 9.56
CA PRO A 276 11.69 2.54 8.46
C PRO A 276 11.06 1.15 8.39
N TYR A 277 10.99 0.57 7.19
CA TYR A 277 10.57 -0.83 6.99
C TYR A 277 11.64 -1.71 6.32
N ALA A 278 12.62 -1.12 5.66
CA ALA A 278 13.84 -1.77 5.20
C ALA A 278 15.00 -0.75 5.21
N LEU A 279 16.11 -1.03 4.51
CA LEU A 279 17.40 -0.36 4.69
C LEU A 279 17.34 1.17 4.49
N PHE A 280 16.70 1.61 3.41
CA PHE A 280 16.58 3.03 3.06
C PHE A 280 15.13 3.52 2.99
N CYS A 281 14.15 2.67 3.32
CA CYS A 281 12.73 2.93 3.15
C CYS A 281 12.05 3.61 4.34
N ARG A 282 10.81 4.08 4.14
CA ARG A 282 9.95 4.59 5.23
C ARG A 282 8.48 4.34 4.97
N ARG A 283 7.67 4.28 6.03
CA ARG A 283 6.22 4.13 5.91
C ARG A 283 5.44 5.08 6.81
N PHE A 284 4.26 5.45 6.35
CA PHE A 284 3.35 6.38 6.98
C PHE A 284 1.92 5.83 6.98
N THR A 285 1.10 6.29 7.92
CA THR A 285 -0.35 6.08 7.94
C THR A 285 -1.04 7.43 7.77
N VAL A 286 -1.96 7.54 6.82
CA VAL A 286 -2.73 8.77 6.55
C VAL A 286 -4.01 8.78 7.37
N HIS A 287 -4.28 9.87 8.09
CA HIS A 287 -5.46 10.04 8.94
C HIS A 287 -6.51 10.97 8.32
N ASP A 288 -6.06 12.00 7.61
CA ASP A 288 -6.91 12.97 6.91
C ASP A 288 -6.08 13.78 5.89
N TYR A 289 -6.74 14.45 4.95
CA TYR A 289 -6.14 15.42 4.02
C TYR A 289 -7.23 16.20 3.29
N GLN A 290 -6.84 17.23 2.53
CA GLN A 290 -7.73 18.08 1.75
C GLN A 290 -7.47 17.85 0.26
N PRO A 291 -8.32 17.08 -0.44
CA PRO A 291 -8.20 16.91 -1.89
C PRO A 291 -8.48 18.24 -2.61
N GLU A 292 -8.13 18.29 -3.90
CA GLU A 292 -8.51 19.44 -4.71
C GLU A 292 -10.03 19.46 -4.86
N THR A 293 -10.62 20.63 -4.63
CA THR A 293 -12.04 20.82 -4.88
C THR A 293 -12.29 20.61 -6.35
N ALA A 294 -13.14 19.64 -6.70
CA ALA A 294 -13.60 19.50 -8.07
C ALA A 294 -14.17 20.85 -8.52
N THR A 295 -13.48 21.54 -9.42
CA THR A 295 -14.08 22.65 -10.16
C THR A 295 -15.17 22.02 -11.02
N GLY A 296 -16.41 22.12 -10.53
CA GLY A 296 -17.60 21.67 -11.24
C GLY A 296 -17.87 22.45 -12.51
#